data_AF-A0A812DDQ4-F1
#
_entry.id   AF-A0A812DDQ4-F1
#
_cell.length_a   1.000
_cell.length_b   1.000
_cell.length_c   1.000
_cell.angle_alpha   90.00
_cell.angle_beta   90.00
_cell.angle_gamma   90.00
#
_symmetry.space_group_name_H-M   'P 1'
#
loop_
_entity.id
_entity.type
_entity.pdbx_description
1 polymer ?
#
loop_
_entity_poly.entity_id
_entity_poly.type
_entity_poly.pdbx_seq_one_letter_code
_entity_poly.pdbx_strand_id
1 'polypeptide(L)'
;METHNLHIYLSIYLSIYLSIYLSIFLILKAFNAHINVEYCHLVRFIKYVCKYINKRTDAAMFGIKQGGSVDEIQDFLAGRVISSTEGPWHIFSFPIHERFPAIVQLAVHLENDELIIRYFSADTAMDVSARTKDTTLPAFFKLRRQEDFARTLLYPNVPSYYVWTKKNTWARRKCGANLVGYPGVKKDATLGWVFTIPPSRQECFYLRLLLHEVSGPTSYNNIRTVNGVLFDTFREACLRLGLLEDDTQWDAIMDEVALLKMPSALRHLFITILQMCEPSDPKSLWDKCKDIFSEDILREAQLLCPTMALTFNDEIYNRALIIIENLFIEMGGSLADVGLPTPDSSSLSIEIVLEISYSVVELNAYVTTNEPKLLIDQRAVYDAIIAPYPQHARATNWRYWVRRIFEFIISPWRRYYSSGQ
;
A
#
# COMPACT_ATOMS: atom_id res chain seq x y z
N MET A 1 9.73 -70.33 5.85
CA MET A 1 10.64 -69.43 6.60
C MET A 1 11.22 -68.46 5.59
N GLU A 2 10.45 -67.46 5.18
CA GLU A 2 10.91 -66.36 4.33
C GLU A 2 10.37 -65.09 4.95
N THR A 3 11.23 -64.40 5.69
CA THR A 3 10.95 -63.10 6.29
C THR A 3 11.03 -62.05 5.18
N HIS A 4 9.89 -61.72 4.57
CA HIS A 4 9.78 -60.50 3.77
C HIS A 4 9.94 -59.28 4.69
N ASN A 5 11.14 -58.70 4.68
CA ASN A 5 11.46 -57.42 5.29
C ASN A 5 10.70 -56.31 4.56
N LEU A 6 9.51 -55.98 5.05
CA LEU A 6 8.79 -54.78 4.65
C LEU A 6 9.51 -53.58 5.30
N HIS A 7 10.36 -52.90 4.54
CA HIS A 7 11.01 -51.65 4.97
C HIS A 7 9.96 -50.53 5.03
N ILE A 8 9.30 -50.38 6.18
CA ILE A 8 8.42 -49.24 6.47
C ILE A 8 9.31 -48.07 6.92
N TYR A 9 9.43 -47.05 6.07
CA TYR A 9 10.12 -45.80 6.41
C TYR A 9 9.20 -44.93 7.27
N LEU A 10 9.53 -44.76 8.56
CA LEU A 10 8.85 -43.84 9.47
C LEU A 10 9.86 -42.79 9.95
N SER A 11 9.79 -41.57 9.43
CA SER A 11 10.60 -40.43 9.93
C SER A 11 9.89 -39.74 11.08
N ILE A 12 10.56 -39.62 12.23
CA ILE A 12 10.05 -38.94 13.41
C ILE A 12 10.93 -37.72 13.69
N TYR A 13 10.34 -36.52 13.69
CA TYR A 13 11.02 -35.26 13.94
C TYR A 13 10.69 -34.79 15.38
N LEU A 14 11.66 -34.86 16.30
CA LEU A 14 11.50 -34.43 17.70
C LEU A 14 12.39 -33.23 18.02
N SER A 15 11.77 -32.12 18.43
CA SER A 15 12.47 -30.98 19.03
C SER A 15 12.40 -31.06 20.55
N ILE A 16 13.56 -30.91 21.22
CA ILE A 16 13.82 -30.61 22.65
C ILE A 16 14.54 -31.73 23.43
N TYR A 17 15.68 -31.31 24.00
CA TYR A 17 16.85 -32.09 24.45
C TYR A 17 16.66 -33.19 25.51
N LEU A 18 15.52 -33.32 26.18
CA LEU A 18 15.34 -34.31 27.26
C LEU A 18 14.30 -35.40 26.97
N SER A 19 13.34 -35.16 26.06
CA SER A 19 12.38 -36.19 25.61
C SER A 19 13.02 -37.21 24.66
N ILE A 20 14.12 -36.82 24.00
CA ILE A 20 14.76 -37.54 22.89
C ILE A 20 15.29 -38.93 23.30
N TYR A 21 15.92 -39.03 24.46
CA TYR A 21 16.56 -40.29 24.88
C TYR A 21 15.56 -41.37 25.31
N LEU A 22 14.47 -40.98 25.98
CA LEU A 22 13.47 -41.93 26.45
C LEU A 22 12.55 -42.41 25.31
N SER A 23 12.21 -41.54 24.36
CA SER A 23 11.36 -41.89 23.22
C SER A 23 12.06 -42.76 22.18
N ILE A 24 13.33 -42.51 21.85
CA ILE A 24 14.06 -43.29 20.83
C ILE A 24 14.19 -44.77 21.25
N PHE A 25 14.48 -45.03 22.52
CA PHE A 25 14.64 -46.40 23.01
C PHE A 25 13.32 -47.19 22.99
N LEU A 26 12.21 -46.54 23.37
CA LEU A 26 10.88 -47.15 23.33
C LEU A 26 10.42 -47.46 21.90
N ILE A 27 10.70 -46.57 20.95
CA ILE A 27 10.24 -46.72 19.56
C ILE A 27 11.07 -47.79 18.83
N LEU A 28 12.40 -47.83 19.01
CA LEU A 28 13.25 -48.89 18.46
C LEU A 28 12.83 -50.28 18.96
N LYS A 29 12.49 -50.38 20.25
CA LYS A 29 12.06 -51.64 20.88
C LYS A 29 10.65 -52.06 20.45
N ALA A 30 9.76 -51.11 20.18
CA ALA A 30 8.38 -51.38 19.77
C ALA A 30 8.27 -51.86 18.31
N PHE A 31 9.09 -51.31 17.40
CA PHE A 31 8.97 -51.59 15.97
C PHE A 31 10.05 -52.50 15.40
N ASN A 32 11.08 -52.85 16.19
CA ASN A 32 12.20 -53.72 15.79
C ASN A 32 12.74 -53.43 14.38
N ALA A 33 12.82 -52.14 14.03
CA ALA A 33 13.17 -51.65 12.71
C ALA A 33 14.23 -50.54 12.83
N HIS A 34 15.01 -50.34 11.77
CA HIS A 34 16.00 -49.29 11.70
C HIS A 34 15.29 -47.94 11.44
N ILE A 35 15.24 -47.06 12.44
CA ILE A 35 14.55 -45.77 12.37
C ILE A 35 15.59 -44.67 12.21
N ASN A 36 15.47 -43.89 11.14
CA ASN A 36 16.32 -42.74 10.89
C ASN A 36 15.83 -41.55 11.72
N VAL A 37 16.69 -40.99 12.57
CA VAL A 37 16.39 -39.82 13.40
C VAL A 37 17.21 -38.64 12.89
N GLU A 38 16.52 -37.62 12.37
CA GLU A 38 17.15 -36.41 11.83
C GLU A 38 16.96 -35.24 12.80
N TYR A 39 18.08 -34.64 13.23
CA TYR A 39 18.07 -33.46 14.11
C TYR A 39 18.01 -32.17 13.29
N CYS A 40 16.85 -31.52 13.26
CA CYS A 40 16.63 -30.31 12.47
C CYS A 40 16.71 -29.03 13.33
N HIS A 41 17.62 -28.11 12.98
CA HIS A 41 17.81 -26.83 13.69
C HIS A 41 17.55 -25.58 12.84
N LEU A 42 17.30 -25.69 11.52
CA LEU A 42 16.99 -24.52 10.67
C LEU A 42 15.48 -24.27 10.55
N VAL A 43 15.09 -22.99 10.52
CA VAL A 43 13.71 -22.51 10.31
C VAL A 43 13.05 -23.09 9.05
N ARG A 44 13.84 -23.38 8.01
CA ARG A 44 13.36 -24.02 6.77
C ARG A 44 12.80 -25.42 7.02
N PHE A 45 13.43 -26.20 7.90
CA PHE A 45 12.93 -27.53 8.27
C PHE A 45 11.70 -27.45 9.15
N ILE A 46 11.62 -26.48 10.08
CA ILE A 46 10.40 -26.24 10.87
C ILE A 46 9.22 -25.91 9.95
N LYS A 47 9.42 -25.02 8.98
CA LYS A 47 8.41 -24.71 7.95
C LYS A 47 8.00 -25.96 7.15
N TYR A 48 8.97 -26.81 6.81
CA TYR A 48 8.72 -28.06 6.10
C TYR A 48 7.91 -29.05 6.94
N VAL A 49 8.29 -29.30 8.20
CA VAL A 49 7.57 -30.20 9.12
C VAL A 49 6.16 -29.68 9.38
N CYS A 50 6.00 -28.40 9.71
CA CYS A 50 4.67 -27.80 9.89
C CYS A 50 3.83 -27.86 8.61
N LYS A 51 4.45 -27.76 7.42
CA LYS A 51 3.75 -27.95 6.15
C LYS A 51 3.17 -29.36 6.05
N TYR A 52 3.93 -30.42 6.35
CA TYR A 52 3.44 -31.80 6.23
C TYR A 52 2.45 -32.21 7.33
N ILE A 53 2.64 -31.72 8.56
CA ILE A 53 1.65 -31.93 9.66
C ILE A 53 0.31 -31.26 9.33
N ASN A 54 0.35 -30.08 8.70
CA ASN A 54 -0.87 -29.32 8.37
C ASN A 54 -1.35 -29.55 6.92
N LYS A 55 -0.63 -30.33 6.12
CA LYS A 55 -1.07 -30.75 4.78
C LYS A 55 -2.21 -31.72 4.99
N ARG A 56 -3.37 -31.44 4.41
CA ARG A 56 -4.49 -32.40 4.42
C ARG A 56 -4.07 -33.68 3.70
N THR A 57 -4.62 -34.81 4.13
CA THR A 57 -4.49 -36.11 3.47
C THR A 57 -4.73 -35.96 1.97
N ASP A 58 -3.88 -36.58 1.15
CA ASP A 58 -3.97 -36.50 -0.30
C ASP A 58 -5.34 -37.02 -0.77
N ALA A 59 -5.99 -36.26 -1.64
CA ALA A 59 -7.27 -36.62 -2.23
C ALA A 59 -6.99 -37.37 -3.53
N ALA A 60 -7.47 -38.61 -3.63
CA ALA A 60 -7.47 -39.35 -4.88
C ALA A 60 -8.84 -39.17 -5.53
N MET A 61 -8.87 -38.49 -6.67
CA MET A 61 -10.09 -38.33 -7.47
C MET A 61 -10.10 -39.39 -8.55
N PHE A 62 -11.02 -40.35 -8.50
CA PHE A 62 -11.27 -41.28 -9.59
C PHE A 62 -12.63 -40.98 -10.20
N GLY A 63 -12.64 -40.59 -11.48
CA GLY A 63 -13.88 -40.28 -12.20
C GLY A 63 -14.30 -41.43 -13.10
N ILE A 64 -15.49 -41.98 -12.88
CA ILE A 64 -16.23 -42.72 -13.91
C ILE A 64 -17.49 -41.91 -14.19
N LYS A 65 -17.53 -41.24 -15.35
CA LYS A 65 -18.71 -40.46 -15.77
C LYS A 65 -19.63 -41.32 -16.64
N GLN A 66 -20.86 -41.53 -16.18
CA GLN A 66 -22.01 -41.62 -17.08
C GLN A 66 -23.22 -40.88 -16.47
N GLY A 67 -23.58 -39.75 -17.09
CA GLY A 67 -24.94 -39.18 -17.07
C GLY A 67 -25.55 -38.68 -15.74
N GLY A 68 -25.44 -37.36 -15.50
CA GLY A 68 -26.60 -36.50 -15.22
C GLY A 68 -27.50 -36.71 -13.99
N SER A 69 -27.06 -37.37 -12.92
CA SER A 69 -27.73 -37.29 -11.61
C SER A 69 -26.70 -37.15 -10.49
N VAL A 70 -27.03 -36.41 -9.42
CA VAL A 70 -26.12 -36.23 -8.27
C VAL A 70 -25.91 -37.59 -7.62
N ASP A 71 -24.67 -38.08 -7.71
CA ASP A 71 -24.29 -39.43 -7.32
C ASP A 71 -23.55 -39.40 -5.98
N GLU A 72 -24.24 -39.75 -4.88
CA GLU A 72 -23.62 -39.90 -3.54
C GLU A 72 -22.42 -40.86 -3.56
N ILE A 73 -22.35 -41.78 -4.54
CA ILE A 73 -21.24 -42.71 -4.72
C ILE A 73 -20.01 -41.99 -5.27
N GLN A 74 -20.16 -40.98 -6.14
CA GLN A 74 -19.03 -40.14 -6.57
C GLN A 74 -18.48 -39.24 -5.44
N ASP A 75 -19.35 -38.70 -4.59
CA ASP A 75 -18.94 -37.93 -3.41
C ASP A 75 -18.21 -38.82 -2.38
N PHE A 76 -18.60 -40.09 -2.28
CA PHE A 76 -17.88 -41.08 -1.48
C PHE A 76 -16.56 -41.52 -2.13
N LEU A 77 -16.50 -41.59 -3.46
CA LEU A 77 -15.29 -41.90 -4.25
C LEU A 77 -14.29 -40.74 -4.30
N ALA A 78 -14.70 -39.50 -3.98
CA ALA A 78 -13.80 -38.40 -3.62
C ALA A 78 -13.19 -38.62 -2.22
N GLY A 79 -12.79 -39.85 -1.94
CA GLY A 79 -12.24 -40.30 -0.68
C GLY A 79 -10.85 -39.72 -0.45
N ARG A 80 -10.66 -39.13 0.72
CA ARG A 80 -9.30 -38.82 1.19
C ARG A 80 -8.64 -40.12 1.58
N VAL A 81 -7.43 -40.36 1.08
CA VAL A 81 -6.65 -41.53 1.49
C VAL A 81 -6.14 -41.24 2.90
N ILE A 82 -6.70 -41.95 3.87
CA ILE A 82 -6.26 -41.91 5.27
C ILE A 82 -5.19 -43.00 5.43
N SER A 83 -4.09 -42.67 6.10
CA SER A 83 -3.04 -43.66 6.34
C SER A 83 -3.52 -44.79 7.26
N SER A 84 -2.93 -45.98 7.14
CA SER A 84 -3.28 -47.14 7.99
C SER A 84 -3.08 -46.89 9.48
N THR A 85 -2.19 -45.96 9.83
CA THR A 85 -1.95 -45.53 11.22
C THR A 85 -2.98 -44.51 11.70
N GLU A 86 -3.53 -43.67 10.82
CA GLU A 86 -4.54 -42.65 11.16
C GLU A 86 -5.97 -43.24 11.15
N GLY A 87 -6.22 -44.27 10.35
CA GLY A 87 -7.53 -44.94 10.23
C GLY A 87 -8.14 -45.37 11.57
N PRO A 88 -7.42 -46.09 12.44
CA PRO A 88 -7.90 -46.45 13.78
C PRO A 88 -8.24 -45.23 14.65
N TRP A 89 -7.47 -44.14 14.57
CA TRP A 89 -7.73 -42.93 15.34
C TRP A 89 -9.05 -42.25 14.93
N HIS A 90 -9.35 -42.24 13.62
CA HIS A 90 -10.65 -41.78 13.13
C HIS A 90 -11.80 -42.72 13.55
N ILE A 91 -11.62 -44.04 13.41
CA ILE A 91 -12.64 -45.04 13.80
C ILE A 91 -13.01 -44.92 15.28
N PHE A 92 -12.00 -44.76 16.15
CA PHE A 92 -12.22 -44.62 17.58
C PHE A 92 -12.47 -43.18 18.04
N SER A 93 -12.53 -42.21 17.10
CA SER A 93 -12.70 -40.78 17.39
C SER A 93 -11.69 -40.23 18.41
N PHE A 94 -10.46 -40.74 18.39
CA PHE A 94 -9.38 -40.25 19.22
C PHE A 94 -8.86 -38.91 18.70
N PRO A 95 -8.43 -37.98 19.58
CA PRO A 95 -7.84 -36.72 19.16
C PRO A 95 -6.51 -36.97 18.44
N ILE A 96 -6.45 -36.65 17.15
CA ILE A 96 -5.26 -36.85 16.29
C ILE A 96 -4.21 -35.76 16.50
N HIS A 97 -4.66 -34.55 16.81
CA HIS A 97 -3.79 -33.41 17.10
C HIS A 97 -4.43 -32.56 18.19
N GLU A 98 -3.61 -32.10 19.12
CA GLU A 98 -3.96 -31.07 20.08
C GLU A 98 -3.20 -29.80 19.71
N ARG A 99 -3.89 -28.66 19.68
CA ARG A 99 -3.28 -27.35 19.45
C ARG A 99 -3.49 -26.51 20.69
N PHE A 100 -2.39 -26.24 21.38
CA PHE A 100 -2.37 -25.32 22.51
C PHE A 100 -1.45 -24.13 22.19
N PRO A 101 -1.93 -22.88 22.35
CA PRO A 101 -3.31 -22.52 22.67
C PRO A 101 -4.28 -22.79 21.52
N ALA A 102 -5.56 -22.98 21.84
CA ALA A 102 -6.61 -23.06 20.82
C ALA A 102 -6.72 -21.73 20.07
N ILE A 103 -6.93 -21.78 18.76
CA ILE A 103 -7.04 -20.58 17.90
C ILE A 103 -8.44 -20.51 17.31
N VAL A 104 -9.13 -19.39 17.53
CA VAL A 104 -10.45 -19.10 16.94
C VAL A 104 -10.29 -18.05 15.85
N GLN A 105 -10.75 -18.37 14.65
CA GLN A 105 -10.76 -17.44 13.53
C GLN A 105 -11.85 -16.38 13.70
N LEU A 106 -11.45 -15.12 13.53
CA LEU A 106 -12.30 -13.95 13.63
C LEU A 106 -12.44 -13.31 12.25
N ALA A 107 -13.70 -13.03 11.87
CA ALA A 107 -14.04 -12.47 10.58
C ALA A 107 -13.88 -10.94 10.62
N VAL A 108 -13.39 -10.36 9.54
CA VAL A 108 -13.34 -8.91 9.36
C VAL A 108 -13.86 -8.58 7.98
N HIS A 109 -14.86 -7.71 7.94
CA HIS A 109 -15.53 -7.27 6.73
C HIS A 109 -16.30 -5.98 7.00
N LEU A 110 -16.58 -5.25 5.93
CA LEU A 110 -17.42 -4.06 5.96
C LEU A 110 -18.90 -4.45 6.18
N GLU A 111 -19.73 -3.46 6.53
CA GLU A 111 -21.14 -3.66 6.92
C GLU A 111 -21.97 -4.34 5.82
N ASN A 112 -21.67 -4.07 4.54
CA ASN A 112 -22.40 -4.63 3.39
C ASN A 112 -21.70 -5.83 2.72
N ASP A 113 -20.47 -6.17 3.14
CA ASP A 113 -19.67 -7.26 2.55
C ASP A 113 -19.97 -8.64 3.17
N GLU A 114 -20.86 -8.71 4.16
CA GLU A 114 -21.32 -9.96 4.78
C GLU A 114 -21.87 -10.98 3.77
N LEU A 115 -22.41 -10.48 2.66
CA LEU A 115 -22.97 -11.27 1.57
C LEU A 115 -21.86 -11.89 0.70
N ILE A 116 -20.73 -11.20 0.50
CA ILE A 116 -19.69 -11.62 -0.44
C ILE A 116 -18.77 -12.69 0.18
N ILE A 117 -18.47 -12.60 1.48
CA ILE A 117 -17.61 -13.58 2.17
C ILE A 117 -18.30 -14.94 2.33
N ARG A 118 -19.63 -14.99 2.25
CA ARG A 118 -20.41 -16.21 2.48
C ARG A 118 -20.76 -17.01 1.23
N TYR A 119 -20.75 -16.40 0.04
CA TYR A 119 -21.21 -17.05 -1.18
C TYR A 119 -20.19 -16.82 -2.30
N PHE A 120 -19.46 -17.88 -2.65
CA PHE A 120 -18.51 -17.91 -3.77
C PHE A 120 -19.20 -17.83 -5.16
N SER A 121 -20.53 -17.68 -5.22
CA SER A 121 -21.27 -17.58 -6.48
C SER A 121 -22.43 -16.59 -6.36
N ALA A 122 -22.60 -15.75 -7.39
CA ALA A 122 -23.66 -14.76 -7.50
C ALA A 122 -25.07 -15.39 -7.53
N ASP A 123 -25.17 -16.65 -7.97
CA ASP A 123 -26.45 -17.33 -8.22
C ASP A 123 -27.17 -17.77 -6.94
N THR A 124 -26.49 -17.79 -5.78
CA THR A 124 -27.07 -18.21 -4.49
C THR A 124 -27.32 -17.04 -3.53
N ALA A 125 -27.02 -15.81 -3.94
CA ALA A 125 -27.05 -14.64 -3.06
C ALA A 125 -28.48 -14.19 -2.68
N MET A 126 -29.45 -14.34 -3.58
CA MET A 126 -30.83 -13.86 -3.35
C MET A 126 -31.62 -14.74 -2.35
N ASP A 127 -31.55 -16.07 -2.47
CA ASP A 127 -32.33 -17.00 -1.63
C ASP A 127 -31.84 -17.12 -0.18
N VAL A 128 -30.60 -16.71 0.12
CA VAL A 128 -30.01 -16.87 1.46
C VAL A 128 -30.01 -15.56 2.28
N SER A 129 -30.34 -14.43 1.65
CA SER A 129 -30.51 -13.12 2.32
C SER A 129 -31.53 -13.16 3.47
N ALA A 130 -32.55 -14.02 3.36
CA ALA A 130 -33.60 -14.22 4.37
C ALA A 130 -33.18 -15.05 5.60
N ARG A 131 -31.98 -15.67 5.60
CA ARG A 131 -31.45 -16.53 6.68
C ARG A 131 -30.07 -16.08 7.16
N THR A 132 -29.86 -14.78 7.28
CA THR A 132 -28.57 -14.20 7.68
C THR A 132 -28.27 -14.50 9.15
N LYS A 133 -27.43 -15.52 9.36
CA LYS A 133 -26.76 -15.78 10.64
C LYS A 133 -25.70 -14.69 10.90
N ASP A 134 -25.41 -14.28 12.13
CA ASP A 134 -24.31 -13.32 12.33
C ASP A 134 -22.93 -13.97 12.06
N THR A 135 -21.95 -13.21 11.58
CA THR A 135 -20.53 -13.61 11.66
C THR A 135 -19.97 -13.22 13.04
N THR A 136 -18.71 -13.54 13.30
CA THR A 136 -18.07 -13.27 14.61
C THR A 136 -17.98 -11.78 14.95
N LEU A 137 -17.93 -10.87 13.95
CA LEU A 137 -17.78 -9.42 14.13
C LEU A 137 -19.11 -8.69 14.49
N PRO A 138 -20.22 -8.83 13.74
CA PRO A 138 -21.52 -8.29 14.13
C PRO A 138 -22.03 -8.87 15.44
N ALA A 139 -21.79 -10.17 15.67
CA ALA A 139 -22.11 -10.79 16.94
C ALA A 139 -21.27 -10.22 18.10
N PHE A 140 -20.03 -9.80 17.85
CA PHE A 140 -19.21 -9.11 18.84
C PHE A 140 -19.79 -7.72 19.17
N PHE A 141 -20.23 -6.96 18.17
CA PHE A 141 -20.95 -5.71 18.40
C PHE A 141 -22.25 -5.90 19.20
N LYS A 142 -23.01 -6.97 18.92
CA LYS A 142 -24.21 -7.35 19.70
C LYS A 142 -23.86 -7.73 21.15
N LEU A 143 -22.85 -8.56 21.35
CA LEU A 143 -22.38 -8.97 22.68
C LEU A 143 -22.04 -7.75 23.55
N ARG A 144 -21.39 -6.75 22.96
CA ARG A 144 -20.99 -5.52 23.66
C ARG A 144 -22.13 -4.60 24.03
N ARG A 145 -23.21 -4.60 23.25
CA ARG A 145 -24.42 -3.87 23.62
C ARG A 145 -25.05 -4.48 24.88
N GLN A 146 -24.94 -5.80 25.06
CA GLN A 146 -25.59 -6.56 26.13
C GLN A 146 -24.73 -6.68 27.40
N GLU A 147 -23.42 -6.83 27.28
CA GLU A 147 -22.53 -7.07 28.43
C GLU A 147 -21.46 -5.99 28.61
N ASP A 148 -21.38 -5.43 29.82
CA ASP A 148 -20.39 -4.40 30.16
C ASP A 148 -18.95 -4.91 30.12
N PHE A 149 -18.70 -6.15 30.58
CA PHE A 149 -17.36 -6.74 30.49
C PHE A 149 -16.89 -6.89 29.05
N ALA A 150 -17.80 -7.22 28.12
CA ALA A 150 -17.42 -7.33 26.71
C ALA A 150 -16.92 -6.00 26.13
N ARG A 151 -17.40 -4.85 26.64
CA ARG A 151 -16.98 -3.50 26.19
C ARG A 151 -15.51 -3.22 26.49
N THR A 152 -14.92 -3.82 27.51
CA THR A 152 -13.50 -3.58 27.87
C THR A 152 -12.51 -4.35 26.99
N LEU A 153 -12.97 -5.37 26.27
CA LEU A 153 -12.08 -6.25 25.51
C LEU A 153 -11.54 -5.61 24.21
N LEU A 154 -10.64 -6.30 23.53
CA LEU A 154 -10.33 -6.05 22.11
C LEU A 154 -10.90 -7.22 21.31
N TYR A 155 -11.17 -7.01 20.02
CA TYR A 155 -11.76 -8.06 19.19
C TYR A 155 -10.93 -9.37 19.19
N PRO A 156 -9.58 -9.34 19.07
CA PRO A 156 -8.72 -10.53 19.18
C PRO A 156 -8.79 -11.25 20.55
N ASN A 157 -9.16 -10.55 21.61
CA ASN A 157 -9.18 -11.07 22.98
C ASN A 157 -10.51 -11.71 23.35
N VAL A 158 -11.56 -11.53 22.54
CA VAL A 158 -12.91 -12.09 22.80
C VAL A 158 -12.85 -13.60 23.00
N PRO A 159 -12.14 -14.40 22.17
CA PRO A 159 -12.12 -15.85 22.31
C PRO A 159 -11.48 -16.34 23.61
N SER A 160 -10.68 -15.52 24.30
CA SER A 160 -10.13 -15.88 25.61
C SER A 160 -11.19 -15.91 26.72
N TYR A 161 -12.32 -15.22 26.55
CA TYR A 161 -13.38 -15.09 27.55
C TYR A 161 -14.74 -15.66 27.09
N TYR A 162 -14.97 -15.67 25.78
CA TYR A 162 -16.21 -16.12 25.16
C TYR A 162 -15.95 -17.26 24.18
N VAL A 163 -16.94 -18.13 24.00
CA VAL A 163 -16.92 -19.24 23.04
C VAL A 163 -17.91 -18.92 21.92
N TRP A 164 -17.46 -19.10 20.68
CA TRP A 164 -18.34 -19.03 19.51
C TRP A 164 -19.24 -20.27 19.46
N THR A 165 -20.55 -20.09 19.48
CA THR A 165 -21.52 -21.20 19.51
C THR A 165 -22.04 -21.56 18.12
N LYS A 166 -22.61 -22.77 17.98
CA LYS A 166 -23.30 -23.22 16.74
C LYS A 166 -24.50 -22.34 16.35
N LYS A 167 -25.01 -21.52 17.29
CA LYS A 167 -26.07 -20.53 17.04
C LYS A 167 -25.53 -19.20 16.48
N ASN A 168 -24.23 -19.13 16.19
CA ASN A 168 -23.53 -17.91 15.76
C ASN A 168 -23.67 -16.75 16.74
N THR A 169 -23.49 -17.07 18.02
CA THR A 169 -23.50 -16.10 19.11
C THR A 169 -22.33 -16.38 20.04
N TRP A 170 -21.84 -15.33 20.68
CA TRP A 170 -20.83 -15.43 21.74
C TRP A 170 -21.49 -15.79 23.07
N ALA A 171 -20.97 -16.82 23.74
CA ALA A 171 -21.41 -17.20 25.07
C ALA A 171 -20.23 -17.19 26.05
N ARG A 172 -20.46 -16.83 27.32
CA ARG A 172 -19.42 -16.86 28.36
C ARG A 172 -18.80 -18.24 28.49
N ARG A 173 -17.49 -18.28 28.72
CA ARG A 173 -16.77 -19.53 28.99
C ARG A 173 -17.22 -20.17 30.29
N LYS A 174 -17.42 -21.49 30.24
CA LYS A 174 -17.72 -22.33 31.42
C LYS A 174 -16.47 -22.89 32.08
N CYS A 175 -15.37 -23.00 31.32
CA CYS A 175 -14.05 -23.48 31.75
C CYS A 175 -12.99 -22.37 31.69
N GLY A 176 -11.91 -22.52 32.46
CA GLY A 176 -10.83 -21.54 32.58
C GLY A 176 -10.68 -20.98 34.01
N ALA A 177 -9.70 -20.10 34.18
CA ALA A 177 -9.45 -19.41 35.45
C ALA A 177 -10.47 -18.30 35.67
N ASN A 178 -10.98 -18.15 36.90
CA ASN A 178 -11.85 -17.03 37.24
C ASN A 178 -11.07 -15.72 37.15
N LEU A 179 -11.64 -14.72 36.50
CA LEU A 179 -11.02 -13.41 36.41
C LEU A 179 -11.24 -12.62 37.71
N VAL A 180 -10.16 -12.11 38.30
CA VAL A 180 -10.22 -11.29 39.51
C VAL A 180 -10.97 -9.99 39.20
N GLY A 181 -11.97 -9.66 40.02
CA GLY A 181 -12.80 -8.45 39.86
C GLY A 181 -14.07 -8.60 39.00
N TYR A 182 -14.26 -9.74 38.30
CA TYR A 182 -15.45 -9.98 37.47
C TYR A 182 -16.09 -11.34 37.79
N PRO A 183 -17.07 -11.39 38.72
CA PRO A 183 -17.70 -12.64 39.11
C PRO A 183 -18.43 -13.30 37.93
N GLY A 184 -18.17 -14.59 37.72
CA GLY A 184 -18.78 -15.37 36.63
C GLY A 184 -18.10 -15.22 35.26
N VAL A 185 -17.00 -14.46 35.16
CA VAL A 185 -16.17 -14.41 33.96
C VAL A 185 -14.94 -15.30 34.11
N LYS A 186 -14.73 -16.17 33.13
CA LYS A 186 -13.58 -17.08 33.08
C LYS A 186 -12.70 -16.76 31.89
N LYS A 187 -11.39 -16.85 32.09
CA LYS A 187 -10.35 -16.67 31.08
C LYS A 187 -9.68 -18.00 30.77
N ASP A 188 -9.46 -18.25 29.49
CA ASP A 188 -8.72 -19.38 28.96
C ASP A 188 -7.56 -18.90 28.07
N ALA A 189 -6.63 -19.80 27.72
CA ALA A 189 -5.49 -19.52 26.86
C ALA A 189 -5.86 -19.34 25.37
N THR A 190 -7.13 -19.56 24.99
CA THR A 190 -7.58 -19.45 23.59
C THR A 190 -7.30 -18.07 23.01
N LEU A 191 -6.74 -18.03 21.80
CA LEU A 191 -6.40 -16.81 21.05
C LEU A 191 -7.39 -16.55 19.91
N GLY A 192 -7.76 -15.29 19.70
CA GLY A 192 -8.48 -14.86 18.51
C GLY A 192 -7.51 -14.49 17.40
N TRP A 193 -7.58 -15.22 16.29
CA TRP A 193 -6.83 -14.90 15.09
C TRP A 193 -7.70 -14.10 14.12
N VAL A 194 -7.37 -12.82 13.97
CA VAL A 194 -7.94 -11.94 12.94
C VAL A 194 -7.16 -12.15 11.65
N PHE A 195 -7.87 -12.43 10.54
CA PHE A 195 -7.22 -12.65 9.24
C PHE A 195 -6.30 -11.49 8.86
N THR A 196 -5.14 -11.84 8.27
CA THR A 196 -4.26 -10.84 7.66
C THR A 196 -4.96 -10.28 6.43
N ILE A 197 -5.26 -8.98 6.48
CA ILE A 197 -5.80 -8.24 5.35
C ILE A 197 -4.63 -7.44 4.74
N PRO A 198 -4.36 -7.55 3.44
CA PRO A 198 -3.32 -6.74 2.80
C PRO A 198 -3.75 -5.27 2.71
N PRO A 199 -2.81 -4.31 2.74
CA PRO A 199 -3.11 -2.88 2.56
C PRO A 199 -3.87 -2.55 1.26
N SER A 200 -3.72 -3.37 0.21
CA SER A 200 -4.48 -3.24 -1.04
C SER A 200 -6.00 -3.33 -0.86
N ARG A 201 -6.48 -3.89 0.26
CA ARG A 201 -7.91 -3.92 0.64
C ARG A 201 -8.34 -2.73 1.51
N GLN A 202 -7.63 -1.59 1.40
CA GLN A 202 -7.99 -0.25 1.87
C GLN A 202 -8.83 -0.22 3.16
N GLU A 203 -10.11 0.13 3.09
CA GLU A 203 -11.01 0.29 4.24
C GLU A 203 -11.10 -0.94 5.16
N CYS A 204 -11.01 -2.15 4.60
CA CYS A 204 -11.03 -3.37 5.39
C CYS A 204 -9.70 -3.57 6.16
N PHE A 205 -8.58 -3.13 5.59
CA PHE A 205 -7.29 -3.09 6.28
C PHE A 205 -7.34 -2.12 7.47
N TYR A 206 -7.85 -0.91 7.27
CA TYR A 206 -7.98 0.08 8.36
C TYR A 206 -8.96 -0.37 9.44
N LEU A 207 -10.09 -0.98 9.07
CA LEU A 207 -11.00 -1.60 10.03
C LEU A 207 -10.30 -2.65 10.91
N ARG A 208 -9.43 -3.49 10.32
CA ARG A 208 -8.63 -4.44 11.08
C ARG A 208 -7.73 -3.74 12.09
N LEU A 209 -7.04 -2.67 11.71
CA LEU A 209 -6.21 -1.89 12.65
C LEU A 209 -7.06 -1.39 13.83
N LEU A 210 -8.21 -0.79 13.55
CA LEU A 210 -9.10 -0.29 14.60
C LEU A 210 -9.59 -1.41 15.54
N LEU A 211 -9.87 -2.61 15.03
CA LEU A 211 -10.30 -3.74 15.85
C LEU A 211 -9.22 -4.26 16.81
N HIS A 212 -7.96 -3.97 16.52
CA HIS A 212 -6.82 -4.30 17.37
C HIS A 212 -6.54 -3.22 18.44
N GLU A 213 -6.87 -1.97 18.19
CA GLU A 213 -6.52 -0.84 19.06
C GLU A 213 -7.70 -0.29 19.86
N VAL A 214 -8.89 -0.26 19.26
CA VAL A 214 -10.07 0.38 19.87
C VAL A 214 -10.82 -0.64 20.73
N SER A 215 -10.76 -0.43 22.05
CA SER A 215 -11.67 -1.10 23.00
C SER A 215 -13.05 -0.46 22.95
N GLY A 216 -14.10 -1.24 23.19
CA GLY A 216 -15.47 -0.70 23.25
C GLY A 216 -16.35 -0.56 22.00
N PRO A 217 -15.96 -0.72 20.71
CA PRO A 217 -16.88 -0.47 19.61
C PRO A 217 -18.15 -1.34 19.66
N THR A 218 -19.33 -0.70 19.58
CA THR A 218 -20.66 -1.35 19.57
C THR A 218 -21.30 -1.43 18.18
N SER A 219 -20.69 -0.84 17.17
CA SER A 219 -21.13 -0.84 15.77
C SER A 219 -20.01 -0.38 14.83
N TYR A 220 -20.21 -0.53 13.52
CA TYR A 220 -19.33 0.03 12.48
C TYR A 220 -19.21 1.56 12.57
N ASN A 221 -20.27 2.27 12.95
CA ASN A 221 -20.19 3.72 13.18
C ASN A 221 -19.39 4.05 14.44
N ASN A 222 -19.55 3.26 15.49
CA ASN A 222 -18.88 3.53 16.76
C ASN A 222 -17.37 3.25 16.68
N ILE A 223 -16.93 2.26 15.89
CA ILE A 223 -15.49 1.98 15.73
C ILE A 223 -14.74 3.07 14.95
N ARG A 224 -15.44 3.80 14.07
CA ARG A 224 -14.90 4.98 13.36
C ARG A 224 -15.20 6.31 14.08
N THR A 225 -15.72 6.26 15.31
CA THR A 225 -15.92 7.46 16.13
C THR A 225 -14.70 7.66 17.02
N VAL A 226 -13.97 8.75 16.82
CA VAL A 226 -12.76 9.08 17.60
C VAL A 226 -12.99 10.41 18.31
N ASN A 227 -12.80 10.44 19.63
CA ASN A 227 -13.04 11.63 20.47
C ASN A 227 -14.45 12.25 20.30
N GLY A 228 -15.47 11.42 20.07
CA GLY A 228 -16.85 11.86 19.89
C GLY A 228 -17.20 12.36 18.48
N VAL A 229 -16.24 12.39 17.54
CA VAL A 229 -16.45 12.76 16.14
C VAL A 229 -16.56 11.49 15.29
N LEU A 230 -17.64 11.39 14.50
CA LEU A 230 -17.87 10.32 13.54
C LEU A 230 -17.14 10.65 12.24
N PHE A 231 -16.23 9.77 11.80
CA PHE A 231 -15.51 9.90 10.53
C PHE A 231 -16.20 9.13 9.41
N ASP A 232 -16.00 9.56 8.16
CA ASP A 232 -16.62 8.93 6.99
C ASP A 232 -15.91 7.62 6.64
N THR A 233 -14.58 7.57 6.77
CA THR A 233 -13.77 6.39 6.46
C THR A 233 -13.08 5.81 7.69
N PHE A 234 -12.78 4.51 7.66
CA PHE A 234 -11.96 3.87 8.69
C PHE A 234 -10.51 4.38 8.62
N ARG A 235 -10.02 4.77 7.43
CA ARG A 235 -8.71 5.40 7.26
C ARG A 235 -8.57 6.68 8.08
N GLU A 236 -9.55 7.59 7.96
CA GLU A 236 -9.54 8.85 8.72
C GLU A 236 -9.57 8.62 10.23
N ALA A 237 -10.37 7.66 10.70
CA ALA A 237 -10.40 7.29 12.10
C ALA A 237 -9.03 6.78 12.58
N CYS A 238 -8.34 5.94 11.80
CA CYS A 238 -6.98 5.49 12.09
C CYS A 238 -5.99 6.66 12.13
N LEU A 239 -6.06 7.58 11.16
CA LEU A 239 -5.22 8.77 11.11
C LEU A 239 -5.41 9.63 12.37
N ARG A 240 -6.67 9.89 12.75
CA ARG A 240 -6.99 10.70 13.93
C ARG A 240 -6.56 10.08 15.26
N LEU A 241 -6.50 8.74 15.32
CA LEU A 241 -5.96 7.97 16.44
C LEU A 241 -4.42 7.92 16.47
N GLY A 242 -3.74 8.43 15.44
CA GLY A 242 -2.29 8.34 15.31
C GLY A 242 -1.79 6.93 15.00
N LEU A 243 -2.64 6.09 14.40
CA LEU A 243 -2.27 4.74 13.95
C LEU A 243 -1.63 4.74 12.56
N LEU A 244 -1.79 5.84 11.82
CA LEU A 244 -1.14 6.10 10.55
C LEU A 244 -0.17 7.25 10.74
N GLU A 245 0.96 7.19 10.04
CA GLU A 245 1.89 8.32 9.98
C GLU A 245 1.21 9.48 9.24
N ASP A 246 1.36 10.68 9.79
CA ASP A 246 0.85 11.91 9.21
C ASP A 246 2.04 12.73 8.68
N ASP A 247 1.88 13.29 7.49
CA ASP A 247 2.93 14.06 6.82
C ASP A 247 3.00 15.52 7.32
N THR A 248 2.12 15.91 8.25
CA THR A 248 2.11 17.24 8.88
C THR A 248 3.43 17.60 9.55
N GLN A 249 4.15 16.60 10.09
CA GLN A 249 5.48 16.80 10.64
C GLN A 249 6.49 17.24 9.57
N TRP A 250 6.36 16.72 8.34
CA TRP A 250 7.24 17.09 7.23
C TRP A 250 6.93 18.51 6.77
N ASP A 251 5.65 18.88 6.66
CA ASP A 251 5.26 20.25 6.37
C ASP A 251 5.89 21.23 7.38
N ALA A 252 5.75 20.97 8.69
CA ALA A 252 6.28 21.83 9.74
C ALA A 252 7.82 21.93 9.72
N ILE A 253 8.51 20.82 9.47
CA ILE A 253 9.98 20.79 9.33
C ILE A 253 10.41 21.62 8.11
N MET A 254 9.72 21.47 6.98
CA MET A 254 10.06 22.19 5.75
C MET A 254 9.85 23.70 5.93
N ASP A 255 8.77 24.12 6.58
CA ASP A 255 8.50 25.52 6.91
C ASP A 255 9.58 26.11 7.83
N GLU A 256 9.99 25.38 8.88
CA GLU A 256 11.02 25.84 9.80
C GLU A 256 12.40 25.96 9.13
N VAL A 257 12.78 24.95 8.35
CA VAL A 257 14.08 24.90 7.67
C VAL A 257 14.15 25.94 6.55
N ALA A 258 13.04 26.24 5.89
CA ALA A 258 12.98 27.26 4.84
C ALA A 258 13.34 28.67 5.35
N LEU A 259 13.12 28.95 6.64
CA LEU A 259 13.52 30.23 7.25
C LEU A 259 15.04 30.30 7.53
N LEU A 260 15.74 29.16 7.58
CA LEU A 260 17.10 29.05 8.10
C LEU A 260 18.13 28.63 7.05
N LYS A 261 17.71 28.01 5.94
CA LYS A 261 18.60 27.34 4.99
C LYS A 261 18.32 27.77 3.55
N MET A 262 19.32 27.57 2.70
CA MET A 262 19.20 27.82 1.26
C MET A 262 18.42 26.70 0.55
N PRO A 263 17.78 27.01 -0.60
CA PRO A 263 17.04 26.02 -1.41
C PRO A 263 17.82 24.74 -1.72
N SER A 264 19.14 24.84 -1.93
CA SER A 264 20.00 23.67 -2.13
C SER A 264 19.99 22.69 -0.94
N ALA A 265 20.05 23.18 0.29
CA ALA A 265 20.00 22.36 1.49
C ALA A 265 18.60 21.79 1.74
N LEU A 266 17.55 22.56 1.41
CA LEU A 266 16.17 22.10 1.45
C LEU A 266 15.93 20.93 0.49
N ARG A 267 16.47 20.98 -0.74
CA ARG A 267 16.39 19.86 -1.69
C ARG A 267 17.05 18.59 -1.13
N HIS A 268 18.19 18.70 -0.42
CA HIS A 268 18.82 17.54 0.23
C HIS A 268 17.98 16.97 1.38
N LEU A 269 17.40 17.84 2.20
CA LEU A 269 16.50 17.43 3.29
C LEU A 269 15.27 16.71 2.75
N PHE A 270 14.65 17.26 1.70
CA PHE A 270 13.51 16.66 1.02
C PHE A 270 13.80 15.22 0.60
N ILE A 271 14.94 14.98 -0.05
CA ILE A 271 15.29 13.63 -0.51
C ILE A 271 15.64 12.70 0.66
N THR A 272 16.25 13.24 1.73
CA THR A 272 16.47 12.47 2.97
C THR A 272 15.13 12.01 3.56
N ILE A 273 14.10 12.87 3.57
CA ILE A 273 12.75 12.53 4.01
C ILE A 273 12.15 11.45 3.10
N LEU A 274 12.24 11.62 1.77
CA LEU A 274 11.71 10.65 0.80
C LEU A 274 12.32 9.25 1.00
N GLN A 275 13.62 9.17 1.27
CA GLN A 275 14.33 7.90 1.35
C GLN A 275 14.28 7.24 2.73
N MET A 276 14.34 8.03 3.81
CA MET A 276 14.48 7.50 5.16
C MET A 276 13.15 7.43 5.91
N CYS A 277 12.15 8.19 5.47
CA CYS A 277 10.90 8.37 6.20
C CYS A 277 9.65 8.00 5.39
N GLU A 278 9.79 7.66 4.10
CA GLU A 278 8.70 7.16 3.23
C GLU A 278 7.35 7.90 3.43
N PRO A 279 7.28 9.23 3.16
CA PRO A 279 6.08 10.01 3.43
C PRO A 279 4.86 9.45 2.70
N SER A 280 3.68 9.62 3.30
CA SER A 280 2.43 9.03 2.81
C SER A 280 1.95 9.65 1.49
N ASP A 281 2.19 10.94 1.27
CA ASP A 281 1.92 11.68 0.02
C ASP A 281 3.10 12.60 -0.36
N PRO A 282 4.15 12.04 -0.98
CA PRO A 282 5.33 12.78 -1.45
C PRO A 282 4.99 13.91 -2.42
N LYS A 283 3.92 13.75 -3.20
CA LYS A 283 3.50 14.70 -4.23
C LYS A 283 2.89 15.95 -3.62
N SER A 284 2.03 15.79 -2.61
CA SER A 284 1.50 16.92 -1.83
C SER A 284 2.63 17.74 -1.20
N LEU A 285 3.66 17.08 -0.64
CA LEU A 285 4.81 17.77 -0.04
C LEU A 285 5.63 18.55 -1.10
N TRP A 286 5.86 17.95 -2.27
CA TRP A 286 6.48 18.63 -3.42
C TRP A 286 5.67 19.85 -3.86
N ASP A 287 4.36 19.71 -4.05
CA ASP A 287 3.51 20.77 -4.58
C ASP A 287 3.46 22.00 -3.66
N LYS A 288 3.59 21.81 -2.34
CA LYS A 288 3.72 22.91 -1.36
C LYS A 288 5.10 23.57 -1.38
N CYS A 289 6.16 22.79 -1.58
CA CYS A 289 7.54 23.27 -1.40
C CYS A 289 8.27 23.65 -2.69
N LYS A 290 7.72 23.35 -3.88
CA LYS A 290 8.38 23.54 -5.18
C LYS A 290 8.87 24.96 -5.45
N ASP A 291 8.14 25.97 -4.98
CA ASP A 291 8.53 27.38 -5.11
C ASP A 291 9.79 27.66 -4.29
N ILE A 292 9.83 27.17 -3.05
CA ILE A 292 10.97 27.29 -2.14
C ILE A 292 12.19 26.53 -2.69
N PHE A 293 11.96 25.34 -3.23
CA PHE A 293 13.03 24.53 -3.84
C PHE A 293 13.64 25.14 -5.09
N SER A 294 12.94 26.05 -5.76
CA SER A 294 13.37 26.62 -7.04
C SER A 294 13.71 28.11 -6.97
N GLU A 295 13.65 28.71 -5.78
CA GLU A 295 13.94 30.13 -5.56
C GLU A 295 15.36 30.52 -6.02
N ASP A 296 16.37 29.69 -5.75
CA ASP A 296 17.75 29.95 -6.16
C ASP A 296 17.91 29.89 -7.69
N ILE A 297 17.21 28.98 -8.35
CA ILE A 297 17.16 28.84 -9.80
C ILE A 297 16.48 30.06 -10.45
N LEU A 298 15.35 30.50 -9.90
CA LEU A 298 14.66 31.71 -10.36
C LEU A 298 15.58 32.93 -10.22
N ARG A 299 16.26 33.06 -9.08
CA ARG A 299 17.18 34.18 -8.84
C ARG A 299 18.36 34.17 -9.80
N GLU A 300 18.93 33.00 -10.10
CA GLU A 300 19.99 32.86 -11.10
C GLU A 300 19.50 33.32 -12.49
N ALA A 301 18.31 32.88 -12.90
CA ALA A 301 17.71 33.28 -14.18
C ALA A 301 17.45 34.80 -14.26
N GLN A 302 16.96 35.41 -13.17
CA GLN A 302 16.74 36.86 -13.08
C GLN A 302 18.04 37.66 -13.19
N LEU A 303 19.13 37.18 -12.59
CA LEU A 303 20.45 37.83 -12.68
C LEU A 303 21.02 37.78 -14.10
N LEU A 304 20.77 36.69 -14.83
CA LEU A 304 21.22 36.53 -16.21
C LEU A 304 20.39 37.38 -17.20
N CYS A 305 19.15 37.72 -16.86
CA CYS A 305 18.26 38.53 -17.69
C CYS A 305 17.58 39.66 -16.90
N PRO A 306 18.29 40.75 -16.54
CA PRO A 306 17.76 41.84 -15.71
C PRO A 306 16.58 42.61 -16.33
N THR A 307 16.38 42.49 -17.64
CA THR A 307 15.36 43.20 -18.42
C THR A 307 14.04 42.45 -18.55
N MET A 308 13.98 41.18 -18.13
CA MET A 308 12.78 40.35 -18.20
C MET A 308 12.20 40.12 -16.79
N ALA A 309 10.90 40.37 -16.63
CA ALA A 309 10.17 40.07 -15.41
C ALA A 309 9.89 38.55 -15.31
N LEU A 310 10.91 37.77 -14.96
CA LEU A 310 10.81 36.33 -14.80
C LEU A 310 10.10 35.97 -13.48
N THR A 311 9.10 35.10 -13.58
CA THR A 311 8.38 34.47 -12.47
C THR A 311 8.56 32.95 -12.51
N PHE A 312 8.12 32.24 -11.48
CA PHE A 312 8.07 30.79 -11.52
C PHE A 312 7.28 30.29 -12.74
N ASN A 313 7.85 29.29 -13.42
CA ASN A 313 7.28 28.64 -14.59
C ASN A 313 7.64 27.15 -14.58
N ASP A 314 7.04 26.37 -15.46
CA ASP A 314 7.25 24.93 -15.52
C ASP A 314 8.71 24.55 -15.81
N GLU A 315 9.47 25.40 -16.50
CA GLU A 315 10.90 25.16 -16.79
C GLU A 315 11.78 25.30 -15.54
N ILE A 316 11.48 26.28 -14.68
CA ILE A 316 12.15 26.47 -13.39
C ILE A 316 11.86 25.28 -12.47
N TYR A 317 10.61 24.82 -12.41
CA TYR A 317 10.25 23.63 -11.63
C TYR A 317 10.89 22.36 -12.20
N ASN A 318 10.91 22.19 -13.53
CA ASN A 318 11.57 21.06 -14.18
C ASN A 318 13.07 21.04 -13.86
N ARG A 319 13.73 22.21 -13.84
CA ARG A 319 15.14 22.31 -13.45
C ARG A 319 15.38 21.93 -11.99
N ALA A 320 14.49 22.33 -11.08
CA ALA A 320 14.54 21.87 -9.70
C ALA A 320 14.35 20.35 -9.59
N LEU A 321 13.41 19.78 -10.35
CA LEU A 321 13.18 18.32 -10.40
C LEU A 321 14.41 17.57 -10.93
N ILE A 322 15.12 18.09 -11.93
CA ILE A 322 16.38 17.48 -12.42
C ILE A 322 17.44 17.43 -11.32
N ILE A 323 17.61 18.52 -10.57
CA ILE A 323 18.57 18.56 -9.45
C ILE A 323 18.16 17.54 -8.39
N ILE A 324 16.87 17.45 -8.07
CA ILE A 324 16.34 16.50 -7.09
C ILE A 324 16.51 15.06 -7.56
N GLU A 325 16.20 14.73 -8.81
CA GLU A 325 16.39 13.38 -9.38
C GLU A 325 17.86 12.97 -9.31
N ASN A 326 18.79 13.86 -9.69
CA ASN A 326 20.22 13.56 -9.62
C ASN A 326 20.68 13.28 -8.18
N LEU A 327 20.27 14.11 -7.22
CA LEU A 327 20.56 13.90 -5.81
C LEU A 327 19.91 12.62 -5.26
N PHE A 328 18.74 12.23 -5.77
CA PHE A 328 18.06 11.02 -5.34
C PHE A 328 18.70 9.75 -5.91
N ILE A 329 19.15 9.81 -7.17
CA ILE A 329 19.95 8.75 -7.81
C ILE A 329 21.26 8.54 -7.05
N GLU A 330 21.93 9.61 -6.61
CA GLU A 330 23.16 9.52 -5.81
C GLU A 330 22.95 8.73 -4.50
N MET A 331 21.76 8.81 -3.91
CA MET A 331 21.41 8.04 -2.72
C MET A 331 20.74 6.69 -3.03
N GLY A 332 20.60 6.32 -4.31
CA GLY A 332 20.12 5.01 -4.75
C GLY A 332 18.60 4.90 -4.93
N GLY A 333 17.88 6.02 -5.07
CA GLY A 333 16.44 6.06 -5.38
C GLY A 333 16.13 6.72 -6.73
N SER A 334 14.84 6.77 -7.10
CA SER A 334 14.33 7.50 -8.27
C SER A 334 12.98 8.12 -7.98
N LEU A 335 12.70 9.31 -8.53
CA LEU A 335 11.41 9.99 -8.35
C LEU A 335 10.24 9.19 -8.93
N ALA A 336 10.48 8.35 -9.94
CA ALA A 336 9.47 7.48 -10.54
C ALA A 336 8.91 6.47 -9.52
N ASP A 337 9.76 5.95 -8.64
CA ASP A 337 9.38 4.96 -7.62
C ASP A 337 8.50 5.57 -6.53
N VAL A 338 8.59 6.88 -6.35
CA VAL A 338 7.91 7.65 -5.29
C VAL A 338 6.70 8.42 -5.83
N GLY A 339 6.34 8.23 -7.11
CA GLY A 339 5.16 8.82 -7.73
C GLY A 339 5.25 10.33 -8.01
N LEU A 340 6.47 10.88 -8.03
CA LEU A 340 6.73 12.29 -8.34
C LEU A 340 6.86 12.51 -9.86
N PRO A 341 6.68 13.77 -10.34
CA PRO A 341 6.84 14.07 -11.76
C PRO A 341 8.26 13.74 -12.23
N THR A 342 8.37 12.93 -13.28
CA THR A 342 9.67 12.63 -13.89
C THR A 342 10.16 13.87 -14.65
N PRO A 343 11.39 14.33 -14.41
CA PRO A 343 11.92 15.50 -15.12
C PRO A 343 12.07 15.23 -16.61
N ASP A 344 11.71 16.21 -17.43
CA ASP A 344 11.95 16.17 -18.87
C ASP A 344 13.44 16.44 -19.14
N SER A 345 14.16 15.38 -19.54
CA SER A 345 15.61 15.39 -19.81
C SER A 345 16.00 16.16 -21.08
N SER A 346 15.02 16.63 -21.85
CA SER A 346 15.18 17.59 -22.94
C SER A 346 15.42 19.03 -22.44
N SER A 347 15.90 19.21 -21.20
CA SER A 347 16.10 20.52 -20.61
C SER A 347 17.10 21.32 -21.43
N LEU A 348 16.54 22.27 -22.15
CA LEU A 348 17.20 23.35 -22.84
C LEU A 348 18.16 24.05 -21.86
N SER A 349 19.36 24.44 -22.32
CA SER A 349 20.32 25.21 -21.54
C SER A 349 19.64 26.46 -20.96
N ILE A 350 20.16 27.02 -19.85
CA ILE A 350 19.61 28.26 -19.25
C ILE A 350 19.44 29.34 -20.32
N GLU A 351 20.40 29.43 -21.23
CA GLU A 351 20.38 30.34 -22.38
C GLU A 351 19.12 30.18 -23.25
N ILE A 352 18.69 28.95 -23.51
CA ILE A 352 17.51 28.71 -24.34
C ILE A 352 16.23 28.97 -23.55
N VAL A 353 16.13 28.54 -22.29
CA VAL A 353 15.00 28.91 -21.38
C VAL A 353 14.83 30.43 -21.28
N LEU A 354 15.94 31.17 -21.24
CA LEU A 354 15.94 32.63 -21.29
C LEU A 354 15.49 33.18 -22.67
N GLU A 355 15.79 32.51 -23.78
CA GLU A 355 15.33 32.91 -25.11
C GLU A 355 13.82 32.71 -25.35
N ILE A 356 13.18 31.74 -24.67
CA ILE A 356 11.74 31.43 -24.84
C ILE A 356 10.83 32.04 -23.76
N SER A 357 11.37 32.58 -22.66
CA SER A 357 10.58 33.06 -21.50
C SER A 357 10.08 34.52 -21.60
N TYR A 358 9.73 35.01 -22.80
CA TYR A 358 9.26 36.39 -23.00
C TYR A 358 7.73 36.55 -22.89
N SER A 359 7.27 37.74 -22.48
CA SER A 359 5.84 38.08 -22.47
C SER A 359 5.28 38.17 -23.89
N VAL A 360 4.47 37.19 -24.28
CA VAL A 360 3.79 37.15 -25.58
C VAL A 360 2.90 38.38 -25.80
N VAL A 361 2.34 38.93 -24.72
CA VAL A 361 1.43 40.10 -24.75
C VAL A 361 2.19 41.38 -25.08
N GLU A 362 3.30 41.65 -24.38
CA GLU A 362 4.13 42.82 -24.62
C GLU A 362 4.78 42.78 -26.01
N LEU A 363 5.23 41.60 -26.42
CA LEU A 363 5.82 41.40 -27.73
C LEU A 363 4.81 41.67 -28.85
N ASN A 364 3.56 41.25 -28.66
CA ASN A 364 2.49 41.52 -29.62
C ASN A 364 2.22 43.03 -29.74
N ALA A 365 2.16 43.74 -28.61
CA ALA A 365 1.99 45.19 -28.61
C ALA A 365 3.14 45.92 -29.32
N TYR A 366 4.38 45.45 -29.13
CA TYR A 366 5.56 46.01 -29.80
C TYR A 366 5.54 45.82 -31.32
N VAL A 367 5.16 44.62 -31.80
CA VAL A 367 5.08 44.31 -33.23
C VAL A 367 3.98 45.14 -33.91
N THR A 368 2.77 45.15 -33.34
CA THR A 368 1.65 45.93 -33.88
C THR A 368 1.97 47.43 -33.97
N THR A 369 2.76 47.96 -33.04
CA THR A 369 3.14 49.38 -33.01
C THR A 369 4.21 49.74 -34.06
N ASN A 370 5.10 48.82 -34.41
CA ASN A 370 6.28 49.11 -35.25
C ASN A 370 6.19 48.57 -36.68
N GLU A 371 5.33 47.58 -36.94
CA GLU A 371 5.01 47.07 -38.29
C GLU A 371 4.56 48.14 -39.32
N PRO A 372 3.78 49.17 -38.97
CA PRO A 372 3.44 50.24 -39.90
C PRO A 372 4.58 51.25 -40.12
N LYS A 373 5.64 51.22 -39.30
CA LYS A 373 6.78 52.15 -39.38
C LYS A 373 7.92 51.65 -40.28
N LEU A 374 7.78 50.46 -40.86
CA LEU A 374 8.78 49.86 -41.74
C LEU A 374 8.85 50.61 -43.08
N LEU A 375 10.07 50.91 -43.54
CA LEU A 375 10.29 51.38 -44.91
C LEU A 375 9.99 50.28 -45.93
N ILE A 376 9.78 50.65 -47.20
CA ILE A 376 9.42 49.73 -48.29
C ILE A 376 10.39 48.54 -48.38
N ASP A 377 11.70 48.80 -48.35
CA ASP A 377 12.72 47.75 -48.44
C ASP A 377 12.74 46.86 -47.19
N GLN A 378 12.48 47.45 -46.01
CA GLN A 378 12.42 46.72 -44.74
C GLN A 378 11.17 45.84 -44.65
N ARG A 379 10.05 46.32 -45.19
CA ARG A 379 8.79 45.59 -45.28
C ARG A 379 8.91 44.41 -46.25
N ALA A 380 9.61 44.57 -47.38
CA ALA A 380 9.85 43.47 -48.31
C ALA A 380 10.62 42.31 -47.64
N VAL A 381 11.64 42.61 -46.83
CA VAL A 381 12.39 41.59 -46.07
C VAL A 381 11.53 40.97 -44.97
N TYR A 382 10.78 41.79 -44.23
CA TYR A 382 9.86 41.34 -43.18
C TYR A 382 8.79 40.38 -43.72
N ASP A 383 8.14 40.74 -44.83
CA ASP A 383 7.09 39.93 -45.47
C ASP A 383 7.67 38.61 -46.03
N ALA A 384 8.88 38.63 -46.59
CA ALA A 384 9.56 37.43 -47.08
C ALA A 384 9.89 36.44 -45.96
N ILE A 385 10.25 36.93 -44.77
CA ILE A 385 10.56 36.07 -43.60
C ILE A 385 9.27 35.53 -42.95
N ILE A 386 8.16 36.27 -43.03
CA ILE A 386 6.89 35.88 -42.39
C ILE A 386 6.01 35.00 -43.27
N ALA A 387 6.10 35.14 -44.60
CA ALA A 387 5.32 34.36 -45.57
C ALA A 387 5.35 32.83 -45.36
N PRO A 388 6.47 32.18 -44.96
CA PRO A 388 6.53 30.73 -44.73
C PRO A 388 5.74 30.24 -43.51
N TYR A 389 5.34 31.11 -42.58
CA TYR A 389 4.72 30.72 -41.31
C TYR A 389 3.18 30.87 -41.36
N PRO A 390 2.40 29.76 -41.27
CA PRO A 390 0.94 29.81 -41.29
C PRO A 390 0.35 30.48 -40.03
N GLN A 391 -0.82 31.11 -40.15
CA GLN A 391 -1.45 31.93 -39.10
C GLN A 391 -1.59 31.24 -37.72
N HIS A 392 -1.72 29.91 -37.68
CA HIS A 392 -1.79 29.15 -36.42
C HIS A 392 -0.42 28.89 -35.77
N ALA A 393 0.66 28.77 -36.58
CA ALA A 393 2.04 28.76 -36.08
C ALA A 393 2.49 30.17 -35.64
N ARG A 394 1.67 31.20 -35.94
CA ARG A 394 1.91 32.58 -35.54
C ARG A 394 1.57 32.92 -34.07
N ALA A 395 1.49 31.94 -33.18
CA ALA A 395 1.16 32.19 -31.77
C ALA A 395 2.37 32.08 -30.82
N THR A 396 3.33 31.18 -31.07
CA THR A 396 4.23 30.73 -29.97
C THR A 396 5.73 30.98 -30.17
N ASN A 397 6.31 30.89 -31.37
CA ASN A 397 7.79 31.02 -31.54
C ASN A 397 8.28 32.02 -32.59
N TRP A 398 7.52 32.32 -33.64
CA TRP A 398 7.95 33.27 -34.69
C TRP A 398 8.05 34.74 -34.22
N ARG A 399 7.30 35.14 -33.17
CA ARG A 399 7.25 36.54 -32.70
C ARG A 399 8.58 36.99 -32.11
N TYR A 400 9.32 36.08 -31.48
CA TYR A 400 10.69 36.29 -30.99
C TYR A 400 11.63 36.67 -32.13
N TRP A 401 11.62 35.87 -33.20
CA TRP A 401 12.38 36.15 -34.42
C TRP A 401 11.97 37.48 -35.04
N VAL A 402 10.68 37.82 -35.03
CA VAL A 402 10.21 39.12 -35.50
C VAL A 402 10.75 40.29 -34.70
N ARG A 403 10.82 40.23 -33.36
CA ARG A 403 11.46 41.29 -32.57
C ARG A 403 12.95 41.40 -32.85
N ARG A 404 13.68 40.27 -32.96
CA ARG A 404 15.09 40.29 -33.37
C ARG A 404 15.28 40.85 -34.78
N ILE A 405 14.35 40.58 -35.70
CA ILE A 405 14.31 41.15 -37.06
C ILE A 405 14.05 42.65 -36.98
N PHE A 406 13.08 43.11 -36.18
CA PHE A 406 12.87 44.53 -35.94
C PHE A 406 14.09 45.19 -35.30
N GLU A 407 14.73 44.56 -34.30
CA GLU A 407 15.97 45.03 -33.70
C GLU A 407 17.11 45.06 -34.72
N PHE A 408 17.22 44.09 -35.63
CA PHE A 408 18.25 44.04 -36.65
C PHE A 408 18.01 45.03 -37.81
N ILE A 409 16.76 45.20 -38.22
CA ILE A 409 16.32 46.07 -39.32
C ILE A 409 16.22 47.54 -38.87
N ILE A 410 15.83 47.79 -37.61
CA ILE A 410 15.68 49.14 -37.02
C ILE A 410 16.95 49.58 -36.27
N SER A 411 17.84 48.66 -35.85
CA SER A 411 19.15 49.02 -35.27
C SER A 411 19.89 50.00 -36.18
N PRO A 412 20.52 51.05 -35.61
CA PRO A 412 20.99 52.20 -36.35
C PRO A 412 22.22 51.88 -37.21
N TRP A 413 21.98 51.32 -38.40
CA TRP A 413 22.81 51.54 -39.58
C TRP A 413 22.76 53.01 -40.08
N ARG A 414 22.02 53.88 -39.38
CA ARG A 414 21.95 55.34 -39.63
C ARG A 414 23.30 56.08 -39.55
N ARG A 415 24.38 55.47 -39.07
CA ARG A 415 25.71 56.13 -39.01
C ARG A 415 26.59 55.97 -40.25
N TYR A 416 26.27 55.09 -41.21
CA TYR A 416 27.18 54.84 -42.35
C TYR A 416 26.78 55.48 -43.69
N TYR A 417 25.59 56.09 -43.81
CA TYR A 417 25.11 56.71 -45.06
C TYR A 417 24.76 58.20 -44.94
N SER A 418 25.51 58.96 -44.13
CA SER A 418 25.41 60.44 -44.08
C SER A 418 26.73 61.18 -44.31
N SER A 419 27.76 60.48 -44.83
CA SER A 419 29.00 61.10 -45.31
C SER A 419 29.21 60.79 -46.80
N GLY A 420 28.29 61.28 -47.61
CA GLY A 420 28.29 61.12 -49.06
C GLY A 420 27.62 62.30 -49.74
N GLN A 421 28.11 63.51 -49.46
CA GLN A 421 28.09 64.67 -50.35
C GLN A 421 29.20 65.63 -49.95
#